data_AF-A0A5F8H7T8-F1
#
_entry.id   AF-A0A5F8H7T8-F1
#
_cell.length_a   1.000
_cell.length_b   1.000
_cell.length_c   1.000
_cell.angle_alpha   90.00
_cell.angle_beta   90.00
_cell.angle_gamma   90.00
#
_symmetry.space_group_name_H-M   'P 1'
#
loop_
_entity.id
_entity.type
_entity.pdbx_description
1 polymer ?
#
loop_
_entity_poly.entity_id
_entity_poly.type
_entity_poly.pdbx_seq_one_letter_code
_entity_poly.pdbx_strand_id
1 'polypeptide(L)'
;LTTFPYPEVGKNYHQDSEAAINRQINLELYASYVYLSMSYYFDRAPKNFAKYFLYQSHEEREHAEKLMKLQNQRSGHIFLRDFKKPDSGKVHQTAG
;
A
#
# COMPACT_ATOMS: atom_id res chain seq x y z
N LEU A 1 -6.18 -35.90 -30.55
CA LEU A 1 -6.47 -34.62 -29.88
C LEU A 1 -5.22 -34.21 -29.11
N THR A 2 -4.39 -33.36 -29.70
CA THR A 2 -3.16 -32.85 -29.10
C THR A 2 -3.52 -31.65 -28.23
N THR A 3 -3.56 -31.84 -26.91
CA THR A 3 -3.63 -30.74 -25.94
C THR A 3 -2.28 -30.05 -25.92
N PHE A 4 -2.22 -28.81 -26.43
CA PHE A 4 -1.08 -27.94 -26.19
C PHE A 4 -1.08 -27.54 -24.71
N PRO A 5 0.00 -27.76 -23.95
CA PRO A 5 0.05 -27.30 -22.57
C PRO A 5 0.00 -25.77 -22.57
N TYR A 6 -0.93 -25.20 -21.79
CA TYR A 6 -0.88 -23.78 -21.46
C TYR A 6 0.50 -23.49 -20.86
N PRO A 7 1.17 -22.38 -21.24
CA PRO A 7 2.44 -22.02 -20.64
C PRO A 7 2.25 -21.97 -19.12
N GLU A 8 3.07 -22.72 -18.39
CA GLU A 8 3.03 -22.77 -16.94
C GLU A 8 3.46 -21.41 -16.37
N VAL A 9 2.49 -20.50 -16.23
CA VAL A 9 2.65 -19.23 -15.52
C VAL A 9 2.91 -19.58 -14.05
N GLY A 10 4.13 -19.36 -13.56
CA GLY A 10 4.45 -19.55 -12.13
C GLY A 10 5.80 -20.21 -11.84
N LYS A 11 6.50 -20.78 -12.83
CA LYS A 11 7.74 -21.53 -12.58
C LYS A 11 8.93 -20.71 -12.02
N ASN A 12 8.89 -19.37 -12.09
CA ASN A 12 9.97 -18.48 -11.63
C ASN A 12 9.48 -17.40 -10.64
N TYR A 13 8.58 -17.75 -9.72
CA TYR A 13 8.18 -16.86 -8.63
C TYR A 13 8.61 -17.43 -7.27
N HIS A 14 9.73 -16.93 -6.76
CA HIS A 14 10.29 -17.39 -5.49
C HIS A 14 9.40 -16.95 -4.32
N GLN A 15 9.26 -17.82 -3.32
CA GLN A 15 8.43 -17.56 -2.13
C GLN A 15 8.86 -16.27 -1.39
N ASP A 16 10.17 -15.96 -1.39
CA ASP A 16 10.65 -14.71 -0.81
C ASP A 16 10.17 -13.46 -1.55
N SER A 17 10.05 -13.55 -2.88
CA SER A 17 9.51 -12.47 -3.71
C SER A 17 8.02 -12.27 -3.43
N GLU A 18 7.27 -13.36 -3.31
CA GLU A 18 5.86 -13.34 -2.88
C GLU A 18 5.70 -12.69 -1.50
N ALA A 19 6.53 -13.09 -0.53
CA ALA A 19 6.50 -12.51 0.80
C ALA A 19 6.89 -11.02 0.80
N ALA A 20 7.86 -10.63 -0.05
CA ALA A 20 8.29 -9.24 -0.19
C ALA A 20 7.20 -8.36 -0.81
N ILE A 21 6.53 -8.81 -1.87
CA ILE A 21 5.43 -8.08 -2.48
C ILE A 21 4.28 -7.92 -1.49
N ASN A 22 3.91 -8.96 -0.75
CA ASN A 22 2.90 -8.86 0.30
C ASN A 22 3.28 -7.86 1.41
N ARG A 23 4.56 -7.80 1.80
CA ARG A 23 5.05 -6.77 2.74
C ARG A 23 4.91 -5.37 2.14
N GLN A 24 5.28 -5.19 0.88
CA GLN A 24 5.19 -3.89 0.20
C GLN A 24 3.74 -3.44 0.04
N ILE A 25 2.82 -4.31 -0.37
CA ILE A 25 1.38 -4.01 -0.45
C ILE A 25 0.87 -3.43 0.88
N ASN A 26 1.21 -4.07 2.00
CA ASN A 26 0.80 -3.57 3.32
C ASN A 26 1.47 -2.23 3.68
N LEU A 27 2.72 -1.99 3.27
CA LEU A 27 3.41 -0.72 3.49
C LEU A 27 2.74 0.42 2.70
N GLU A 28 2.41 0.23 1.43
CA GLU A 28 1.74 1.25 0.61
C GLU A 28 0.34 1.57 1.13
N LEU A 29 -0.42 0.55 1.55
CA LEU A 29 -1.73 0.76 2.17
C LEU A 29 -1.63 1.51 3.51
N TYR A 30 -0.60 1.21 4.32
CA TYR A 30 -0.35 1.95 5.55
C TYR A 30 0.05 3.41 5.28
N ALA A 31 0.92 3.65 4.30
CA ALA A 31 1.29 5.00 3.88
C ALA A 31 0.08 5.79 3.37
N SER A 32 -0.77 5.16 2.55
CA SER A 32 -2.05 5.73 2.11
C SER A 32 -2.93 6.14 3.29
N TYR A 33 -3.05 5.28 4.32
CA TYR A 33 -3.83 5.56 5.52
C TYR A 33 -3.24 6.69 6.38
N VAL A 34 -1.91 6.75 6.54
CA VAL A 34 -1.22 7.85 7.24
C VAL A 34 -1.47 9.18 6.53
N TYR A 35 -1.28 9.24 5.22
CA TYR A 35 -1.53 10.47 4.45
C TYR A 35 -2.99 10.90 4.48
N LEU A 36 -3.93 9.94 4.48
CA LEU A 36 -5.34 10.26 4.67
C LEU A 36 -5.59 10.92 6.03
N SER A 37 -5.01 10.37 7.10
CA SER A 37 -5.10 10.96 8.44
C SER A 37 -4.50 12.37 8.48
N MET A 38 -3.38 12.60 7.80
CA MET A 38 -2.75 13.94 7.72
C MET A 38 -3.61 14.92 6.93
N SER A 39 -4.24 14.47 5.83
CA SER A 39 -5.14 15.29 5.04
C SER A 39 -6.28 15.86 5.90
N TYR A 40 -6.97 15.00 6.64
CA TYR A 40 -8.07 15.40 7.52
C TYR A 40 -7.62 16.17 8.77
N TYR A 41 -6.39 15.97 9.22
CA TYR A 41 -5.80 16.82 10.27
C TYR A 41 -5.66 18.28 9.81
N PHE A 42 -5.18 18.50 8.58
CA PHE A 42 -4.99 19.83 7.99
C PHE A 42 -6.26 20.40 7.30
N ASP A 43 -7.38 19.67 7.31
CA ASP A 43 -8.64 20.17 6.75
C ASP A 43 -9.20 21.37 7.52
N ARG A 44 -8.77 21.53 8.78
CA ARG A 44 -9.08 22.70 9.63
C ARG A 44 -8.14 23.90 9.42
N ALA A 45 -6.99 23.73 8.76
CA ALA A 45 -6.03 24.75 8.28
C ALA A 45 -4.76 24.06 7.74
N PRO A 46 -3.91 24.73 6.93
CA PRO A 46 -4.15 25.41 5.65
C PRO A 46 -4.46 24.42 4.50
N LYS A 47 -5.48 24.75 3.70
CA LYS A 47 -6.10 23.90 2.65
C LYS A 47 -5.13 23.27 1.64
N ASN A 48 -3.99 23.90 1.40
CA ASN A 48 -2.99 23.40 0.46
C ASN A 48 -2.36 22.08 0.94
N PHE A 49 -2.17 21.91 2.25
CA PHE A 49 -1.61 20.68 2.80
C PHE A 49 -2.64 19.55 2.81
N ALA A 50 -3.90 19.85 3.14
CA ALA A 50 -4.98 18.86 3.08
C ALA A 50 -5.10 18.24 1.69
N LYS A 51 -5.08 19.08 0.64
CA LYS A 51 -5.13 18.62 -0.76
C LYS A 51 -3.88 17.82 -1.17
N TYR A 52 -2.69 18.27 -0.76
CA TYR A 52 -1.45 17.56 -1.03
C TYR A 52 -1.45 16.16 -0.43
N PHE A 53 -1.77 16.04 0.86
CA PHE A 53 -1.79 14.73 1.53
C PHE A 53 -2.92 13.83 1.03
N LEU A 54 -4.06 14.39 0.62
CA LEU A 54 -5.12 13.59 -0.03
C LEU A 54 -4.64 13.00 -1.35
N TYR A 55 -3.93 13.80 -2.15
CA TYR A 55 -3.34 13.33 -3.40
C TYR A 55 -2.30 12.22 -3.15
N GLN A 56 -1.38 12.41 -2.19
CA GLN A 56 -0.42 11.36 -1.82
C GLN A 56 -1.10 10.09 -1.31
N SER A 57 -2.17 10.21 -0.53
CA SER A 57 -2.95 9.05 -0.05
C SER A 57 -3.51 8.22 -1.22
N HIS A 58 -3.99 8.88 -2.27
CA HIS A 58 -4.50 8.20 -3.45
C HIS A 58 -3.37 7.54 -4.27
N GLU A 59 -2.25 8.22 -4.47
CA GLU A 59 -1.09 7.68 -5.19
C GLU A 59 -0.55 6.39 -4.54
N GLU A 60 -0.39 6.36 -3.21
CA GLU A 60 0.08 5.15 -2.53
C GLU A 60 -0.94 4.00 -2.60
N ARG A 61 -2.24 4.32 -2.63
CA ARG A 61 -3.26 3.30 -2.87
C ARG A 61 -3.17 2.73 -4.28
N GLU A 62 -2.92 3.55 -5.29
CA GLU A 62 -2.67 3.07 -6.64
C GLU A 62 -1.39 2.22 -6.73
N HIS A 63 -0.33 2.57 -5.98
CA HIS A 63 0.87 1.73 -5.87
C HIS A 63 0.54 0.34 -5.29
N ALA A 64 -0.24 0.29 -4.20
CA ALA A 64 -0.70 -0.97 -3.62
C ALA A 64 -1.49 -1.82 -4.63
N GLU A 65 -2.43 -1.21 -5.36
CA GLU A 65 -3.24 -1.90 -6.36
C GLU A 65 -2.40 -2.44 -7.54
N LYS A 66 -1.38 -1.71 -7.99
CA LYS A 66 -0.42 -2.18 -9.01
C LYS A 66 0.33 -3.42 -8.52
N LEU A 67 0.77 -3.42 -7.27
CA LEU A 67 1.45 -4.57 -6.66
C LEU A 67 0.51 -5.78 -6.47
N MET A 68 -0.75 -5.56 -6.09
CA MET A 68 -1.76 -6.63 -6.04
C MET A 68 -2.00 -7.27 -7.42
N LYS A 69 -2.10 -6.45 -8.47
CA LYS A 69 -2.20 -6.96 -9.85
C LYS A 69 -0.96 -7.75 -10.24
N LEU A 70 0.24 -7.27 -9.90
CA LEU A 70 1.48 -8.00 -10.14
C LEU A 70 1.50 -9.36 -9.42
N GLN A 71 1.10 -9.39 -8.14
CA GLN A 71 1.00 -10.62 -7.35
C GLN A 71 0.14 -11.67 -8.06
N ASN A 72 -1.07 -11.27 -8.49
CA ASN A 72 -1.99 -12.14 -9.22
C ASN A 72 -1.44 -12.59 -10.58
N GLN A 73 -0.77 -11.71 -11.32
CA GLN A 73 -0.14 -12.04 -12.62
C GLN A 73 0.96 -13.09 -12.46
N ARG A 74 1.61 -13.17 -11.30
CA ARG A 74 2.64 -14.16 -10.98
C ARG A 74 2.08 -15.41 -10.29
N SER A 75 0.75 -15.54 -10.23
CA SER A 75 0.02 -16.61 -9.53
C SER A 75 0.34 -16.71 -8.03
N GLY A 76 0.79 -15.61 -7.42
CA GLY A 76 0.99 -15.52 -5.98
C GLY A 76 -0.31 -15.22 -5.24
N HIS A 77 -0.30 -15.42 -3.93
CA HIS A 77 -1.42 -15.13 -3.04
C HIS A 77 -1.24 -13.77 -2.35
N ILE A 78 -2.34 -13.03 -2.22
CA ILE A 78 -2.38 -11.75 -1.52
C ILE A 78 -2.80 -11.99 -0.07
N PHE A 79 -1.99 -11.53 0.87
CA PHE A 79 -2.25 -11.58 2.32
C PHE A 79 -2.25 -10.15 2.89
N LEU A 80 -3.45 -9.59 3.04
CA LEU A 80 -3.65 -8.30 3.70
C LEU A 80 -3.55 -8.48 5.22
N ARG A 81 -2.88 -7.55 5.88
CA ARG A 81 -2.69 -7.55 7.33
C ARG A 81 -3.36 -6.35 7.96
N ASP A 82 -3.67 -6.48 9.25
CA ASP A 82 -4.23 -5.39 10.02
C ASP A 82 -3.25 -4.22 10.09
N PHE A 83 -3.79 -3.01 9.91
CA PHE A 83 -3.05 -1.79 10.11
C PHE A 83 -3.13 -1.38 11.58
N LYS A 84 -1.98 -1.10 12.19
CA LYS A 84 -1.99 -0.32 13.43
C LYS A 84 -2.46 1.10 13.08
N LYS A 85 -3.16 1.75 14.00
CA LYS A 85 -3.45 3.19 13.86
C LYS A 85 -2.13 3.94 13.62
N PRO A 86 -2.11 4.95 12.72
CA PRO A 86 -0.99 5.86 12.59
C PRO A 86 -0.63 6.39 13.97
N ASP A 87 0.65 6.30 14.33
CA ASP A 87 1.09 6.91 15.57
C ASP A 87 1.02 8.42 15.36
N SER A 88 0.01 9.05 15.95
CA SER A 88 -0.16 10.51 15.94
C SER A 88 0.94 11.09 16.83
N GLY A 89 2.14 11.20 16.26
CA GLY A 89 3.32 11.69 16.97
C GLY A 89 2.99 12.98 17.72
N LYS A 90 3.50 13.03 18.95
CA LYS A 90 3.45 14.17 19.89
C LYS A 90 4.10 15.43 19.27
N VAL A 91 3.44 16.10 18.33
CA VAL A 91 3.90 17.40 17.80
C VAL A 91 3.68 18.53 18.84
N HIS A 92 3.02 18.25 19.97
CA HIS A 92 2.64 19.26 20.98
C HIS A 92 3.10 18.96 22.41
N GLN A 93 4.37 18.63 22.63
CA GLN A 93 4.89 18.61 24.02
C GLN A 93 6.40 18.88 24.13
N THR A 94 6.88 19.97 23.53
CA THR A 94 8.13 20.65 23.95
C THR A 94 7.94 22.16 23.77
N ALA A 95 7.04 22.72 24.56
CA ALA A 95 6.98 24.14 24.86
C ALA A 95 6.36 24.26 26.25
N GLY A 96 7.19 24.04 27.26
CA GLY A 96 6.94 24.22 28.68
C GLY A 96 8.27 24.59 29.32
#